data_AF-Q46BS2-F1
#
_entry.id   AF-Q46BS2-F1
#
_cell.length_a   1.000
_cell.length_b   1.000
_cell.length_c   1.000
_cell.angle_alpha   90.00
_cell.angle_beta   90.00
_cell.angle_gamma   90.00
#
_symmetry.space_group_name_H-M   'P 1'
#
loop_
_entity.id
_entity.type
_entity.pdbx_description
1 polymer ?
#
loop_
_entity_poly.entity_id
_entity_poly.type
_entity_poly.pdbx_seq_one_letter_code
_entity_poly.pdbx_strand_id
1 'polypeptide(L)'
;MVESIPNEIIKELQSICQLHEEAVCNHDKCREFSESLSGLLVRLEDLKLYRMADRLMSILLNCKPKEASHCEKANLVGEMMKEITKEAKRAAGK
;
A
#
# COMPACT_ATOMS: atom_id res chain seq x y z
N MET A 1 18.58 -13.70 0.23
CA MET A 1 19.12 -12.34 0.40
C MET A 1 18.04 -11.56 1.14
N VAL A 2 18.30 -11.10 2.37
CA VAL A 2 17.35 -10.23 3.07
C VAL A 2 17.50 -8.86 2.42
N GLU A 3 16.56 -8.51 1.57
CA GLU A 3 16.45 -7.16 1.04
C GLU A 3 16.06 -6.27 2.22
N SER A 4 17.02 -5.57 2.80
CA SER A 4 16.75 -4.65 3.91
C SER A 4 15.89 -3.51 3.38
N ILE A 5 14.62 -3.51 3.75
CA ILE A 5 13.67 -2.48 3.32
C ILE A 5 14.03 -1.17 4.02
N PRO A 6 14.16 -0.05 3.26
CA PRO A 6 14.45 1.25 3.86
C PRO A 6 13.33 1.68 4.79
N ASN A 7 13.68 2.34 5.88
CA ASN A 7 12.72 2.84 6.86
C ASN A 7 11.78 3.92 6.26
N GLU A 8 12.22 4.59 5.19
CA GLU A 8 11.40 5.54 4.43
C GLU A 8 10.22 4.86 3.73
N ILE A 9 10.46 3.70 3.11
CA ILE A 9 9.42 2.87 2.48
C ILE A 9 8.40 2.43 3.53
N ILE A 10 8.86 2.02 4.73
CA ILE A 10 7.96 1.64 5.82
C ILE A 10 7.08 2.82 6.24
N LYS A 11 7.67 4.02 6.37
CA LYS A 11 6.91 5.23 6.73
C LYS A 11 5.87 5.58 5.67
N GLU A 12 6.24 5.58 4.39
CA GLU A 12 5.29 5.82 3.30
C GLU A 12 4.15 4.80 3.32
N LEU A 13 4.48 3.52 3.46
CA LEU A 13 3.49 2.45 3.47
C LEU A 13 2.52 2.57 4.66
N GLN A 14 3.02 3.03 5.82
CA GLN A 14 2.17 3.37 6.97
C GLN A 14 1.25 4.57 6.68
N SER A 15 1.76 5.64 6.07
CA SER A 15 0.96 6.80 5.69
C SER A 15 -0.14 6.41 4.69
N ILE A 16 0.19 5.59 3.69
CA ILE A 16 -0.78 5.11 2.70
C ILE A 16 -1.82 4.20 3.36
N CYS A 17 -1.43 3.36 4.32
CA CYS A 17 -2.37 2.53 5.08
C CYS A 17 -3.36 3.39 5.89
N GLN A 18 -2.90 4.49 6.49
CA GLN A 18 -3.77 5.45 7.18
C GLN A 18 -4.73 6.14 6.20
N LEU A 19 -4.22 6.59 5.05
CA LEU A 19 -5.06 7.16 3.99
C LEU A 19 -6.17 6.20 3.57
N HIS A 20 -5.88 4.90 3.45
CA HIS A 20 -6.89 3.91 3.13
C HIS A 20 -7.98 3.78 4.20
N GLU A 21 -7.60 3.74 5.49
CA GLU A 21 -8.56 3.70 6.60
C GLU A 21 -9.49 4.93 6.58
N GLU A 22 -8.98 6.09 6.16
CA GLU A 22 -9.79 7.30 5.97
C GLU A 22 -10.55 7.33 4.63
N ALA A 23 -10.10 6.57 3.63
CA ALA A 23 -10.66 6.52 2.28
C ALA A 23 -11.84 5.56 2.10
N VAL A 24 -12.12 4.69 3.09
CA VAL A 24 -13.16 3.64 3.03
C VAL A 24 -14.52 4.17 2.52
N CYS A 25 -14.83 5.44 2.78
CA CYS A 25 -16.05 6.12 2.37
C CYS A 25 -15.80 7.42 1.57
N ASN A 26 -14.56 7.75 1.20
CA ASN A 26 -14.22 9.00 0.51
C ASN A 26 -13.48 8.72 -0.79
N HIS A 27 -14.17 8.97 -1.91
CA HIS A 27 -13.63 8.76 -3.26
C HIS A 27 -12.37 9.58 -3.53
N ASP A 28 -12.29 10.81 -3.01
CA ASP A 28 -11.14 11.69 -3.20
C ASP A 28 -9.89 11.13 -2.50
N LYS A 29 -10.06 10.66 -1.25
CA LYS A 29 -8.99 9.96 -0.52
C LYS A 29 -8.63 8.61 -1.14
N CYS A 30 -9.59 7.90 -1.73
CA CYS A 30 -9.33 6.63 -2.44
C CYS A 30 -8.49 6.87 -3.70
N ARG A 31 -8.73 7.98 -4.39
CA ARG A 31 -7.90 8.43 -5.51
C ARG A 31 -6.50 8.81 -5.04
N GLU A 32 -6.38 9.62 -3.98
CA GLU A 32 -5.08 10.00 -3.40
C GLU A 32 -4.28 8.79 -2.93
N PHE A 33 -4.96 7.82 -2.30
CA PHE A 33 -4.39 6.53 -1.94
C PHE A 33 -3.83 5.79 -3.16
N SER A 34 -4.62 5.72 -4.24
CA SER A 34 -4.20 5.04 -5.47
C SER A 34 -2.99 5.71 -6.11
N GLU A 35 -2.96 7.05 -6.18
CA GLU A 35 -1.83 7.82 -6.70
C GLU A 35 -0.58 7.63 -5.82
N SER A 36 -0.72 7.75 -4.50
CA SER A 36 0.39 7.55 -3.55
C SER A 36 0.95 6.13 -3.60
N LEU A 37 0.09 5.12 -3.66
CA LEU A 37 0.49 3.72 -3.75
C LEU A 37 1.20 3.41 -5.08
N SER A 38 0.74 4.00 -6.18
CA SER A 38 1.41 3.87 -7.48
C SER A 38 2.82 4.50 -7.47
N GLY A 39 2.99 5.66 -6.81
CA GLY A 39 4.31 6.27 -6.62
C GLY A 39 5.25 5.41 -5.78
N LEU A 40 4.72 4.77 -4.72
CA LEU A 40 5.49 3.85 -3.89
C LEU A 40 5.92 2.60 -4.67
N LEU A 41 5.08 2.07 -5.56
CA LEU A 41 5.45 0.94 -6.43
C LEU A 41 6.67 1.25 -7.29
N VAL A 42 6.70 2.42 -7.93
CA VAL A 42 7.84 2.86 -8.75
C VAL A 42 9.12 2.91 -7.90
N ARG A 43 9.04 3.44 -6.68
CA ARG A 43 10.18 3.46 -5.75
C ARG A 43 10.64 2.06 -5.34
N LEU A 44 9.70 1.14 -5.11
CA LEU A 44 10.03 -0.25 -4.77
C LEU A 44 10.72 -0.96 -5.93
N GLU A 45 10.27 -0.74 -7.16
CA GLU A 45 10.93 -1.27 -8.36
C GLU A 45 12.35 -0.71 -8.54
N ASP A 46 12.54 0.60 -8.32
CA ASP A 46 13.87 1.25 -8.36
C ASP A 46 14.83 0.64 -7.33
N LEU A 47 14.32 0.38 -6.13
CA LEU A 47 15.04 -0.32 -5.05
C LEU A 47 15.17 -1.84 -5.26
N LYS A 48 14.66 -2.36 -6.38
CA LYS A 48 14.62 -3.80 -6.74
C LYS A 48 13.82 -4.68 -5.77
N LEU A 49 12.94 -4.07 -4.97
CA LEU A 49 12.05 -4.73 -4.02
C LEU A 49 10.81 -5.31 -4.73
N TYR A 50 11.03 -6.09 -5.80
CA TYR A 50 9.97 -6.55 -6.69
C TYR A 50 8.90 -7.37 -5.98
N ARG A 51 9.29 -8.18 -4.99
CA ARG A 51 8.35 -9.02 -4.23
C ARG A 51 7.35 -8.19 -3.42
N MET A 52 7.78 -7.02 -2.96
CA MET A 52 6.93 -6.10 -2.20
C MET A 52 6.07 -5.27 -3.15
N ALA A 53 6.63 -4.86 -4.29
CA ALA A 53 5.89 -4.19 -5.35
C ALA A 53 4.74 -5.06 -5.88
N ASP A 54 4.98 -6.33 -6.19
CA ASP A 54 3.96 -7.28 -6.68
C ASP A 54 2.75 -7.40 -5.71
N ARG A 55 3.03 -7.46 -4.41
CA ARG A 55 1.98 -7.51 -3.37
C ARG A 55 1.16 -6.23 -3.30
N LEU A 56 1.81 -5.06 -3.38
CA LEU A 56 1.11 -3.78 -3.40
C LEU A 56 0.32 -3.58 -4.70
N MET A 57 0.79 -4.13 -5.81
CA MET A 57 0.08 -4.15 -7.08
C MET A 57 -1.24 -4.93 -6.96
N SER A 58 -1.25 -6.05 -6.21
CA SER A 58 -2.49 -6.77 -5.87
C SER A 58 -3.48 -5.91 -5.09
N ILE A 59 -3.01 -5.00 -4.22
CA ILE A 59 -3.89 -4.05 -3.52
C ILE A 59 -4.51 -3.04 -4.49
N LEU A 60 -3.73 -2.43 -5.38
CA LEU A 60 -4.26 -1.50 -6.40
C LEU A 60 -5.32 -2.16 -7.31
N LEU A 61 -5.14 -3.45 -7.61
CA LEU A 61 -6.13 -4.20 -8.38
C LEU A 61 -7.45 -4.37 -7.64
N ASN A 62 -7.41 -4.43 -6.30
CA ASN A 62 -8.59 -4.60 -5.46
C ASN A 62 -9.22 -3.28 -4.98
N CYS A 63 -8.45 -2.20 -4.91
CA CYS A 63 -8.90 -0.88 -4.51
C CYS A 63 -8.86 0.08 -5.71
N LYS A 64 -9.96 0.12 -6.47
CA LYS A 64 -10.12 1.07 -7.58
C LYS A 64 -11.12 2.16 -7.19
N PRO A 65 -10.75 3.45 -7.26
CA PRO A 65 -11.69 4.53 -7.05
C PRO A 65 -12.79 4.45 -8.12
N LYS A 66 -14.02 4.17 -7.69
CA LYS A 66 -15.22 4.28 -8.52
C LYS A 66 -16.04 5.45 -7.98
N GLU A 67 -16.39 6.37 -8.87
CA GLU A 67 -17.10 7.63 -8.55
C GLU A 67 -18.47 7.46 -7.85
N ALA A 68 -19.00 6.24 -7.74
CA ALA A 68 -20.37 6.00 -7.27
C ALA A 68 -20.51 4.92 -6.18
N SER A 69 -19.43 4.40 -5.59
CA SER A 69 -19.56 3.38 -4.54
C SER A 69 -18.41 3.37 -3.53
N HIS A 70 -18.75 2.98 -2.30
CA HIS A 70 -17.79 2.71 -1.24
C HIS A 70 -16.81 1.62 -1.70
N CYS A 71 -15.61 1.62 -1.13
CA CYS A 71 -14.66 0.55 -1.42
C CYS A 71 -15.20 -0.76 -0.82
N GLU A 72 -15.86 -1.59 -1.63
CA GLU A 72 -16.46 -2.87 -1.20
C GLU A 72 -15.42 -3.81 -0.57
N LYS A 73 -14.16 -3.68 -0.99
CA LYS A 73 -13.03 -4.48 -0.52
C LYS A 73 -12.18 -3.76 0.51
N ALA A 74 -12.65 -2.66 1.09
CA ALA A 74 -11.88 -1.87 2.05
C ALA A 74 -11.30 -2.72 3.19
N ASN A 75 -12.08 -3.65 3.73
CA ASN A 75 -11.62 -4.53 4.80
C ASN A 75 -10.49 -5.45 4.32
N LEU A 76 -10.65 -6.08 3.15
CA LEU A 76 -9.64 -6.94 2.54
C LEU A 76 -8.35 -6.17 2.24
N VAL A 77 -8.47 -4.98 1.66
CA VAL A 77 -7.34 -4.10 1.33
C VAL A 77 -6.62 -3.65 2.59
N GLY A 78 -7.35 -3.29 3.64
CA GLY A 78 -6.80 -2.94 4.94
C GLY A 78 -6.01 -4.09 5.58
N GLU A 79 -6.53 -5.32 5.53
CA GLU A 79 -5.80 -6.49 6.03
C GLU A 79 -4.53 -6.77 5.22
N MET A 80 -4.61 -6.72 3.88
CA MET A 80 -3.44 -6.89 3.01
C MET A 80 -2.37 -5.84 3.30
N MET A 81 -2.75 -4.58 3.51
CA MET A 81 -1.80 -3.51 3.86
C MET A 81 -1.15 -3.74 5.23
N LYS A 82 -1.90 -4.19 6.23
CA LYS A 82 -1.37 -4.50 7.56
C LYS A 82 -0.33 -5.62 7.50
N GLU A 83 -0.61 -6.68 6.75
CA GLU A 83 0.34 -7.79 6.59
C GLU A 83 1.59 -7.37 5.81
N ILE A 84 1.47 -6.63 4.70
CA ILE A 84 2.62 -6.11 3.95
C ILE A 84 3.48 -5.18 4.83
N THR A 85 2.85 -4.30 5.62
CA THR A 85 3.56 -3.41 6.55
C THR A 85 4.35 -4.20 7.59
N LYS A 86 3.75 -5.26 8.12
CA LYS A 86 4.37 -6.13 9.13
C LYS A 86 5.53 -6.92 8.55
N GLU A 87 5.39 -7.45 7.34
CA GLU A 87 6.48 -8.11 6.61
C GLU A 87 7.61 -7.13 6.28
N ALA A 88 7.28 -5.91 5.84
CA ALA A 88 8.27 -4.88 5.57
C ALA A 88 9.08 -4.50 6.82
N LYS A 89 8.43 -4.38 7.99
CA LYS A 89 9.09 -4.14 9.28
C LYS A 89 10.03 -5.29 9.67
N ARG A 90 9.55 -6.53 9.52
CA ARG A 90 10.37 -7.74 9.78
C ARG A 90 11.60 -7.81 8.89
N ALA A 91 11.45 -7.50 7.60
CA ALA A 91 12.56 -7.49 6.64
C ALA A 91 13.55 -6.34 6.90
N ALA A 92 13.10 -5.23 7.48
CA ALA A 92 13.96 -4.14 7.94
C ALA A 92 14.66 -4.43 9.30
N GLY A 93 14.45 -5.59 9.91
CA GLY A 93 15.09 -5.98 11.17
C GLY A 93 14.54 -5.26 12.40
N LYS A 94 13.29 -4.79 12.35
CA LYS A 94 12.58 -4.15 13.47
C LYS A 94 11.42 -4.99 14.00
#